data_AF-A0A5D4TFT2-F1
#
_entry.id   AF-A0A5D4TFT2-F1
#
_cell.length_a   1.000
_cell.length_b   1.000
_cell.length_c   1.000
_cell.angle_alpha   90.00
_cell.angle_beta   90.00
_cell.angle_gamma   90.00
#
_symmetry.space_group_name_H-M   'P 1'
#
loop_
_entity.id
_entity.type
_entity.pdbx_description
1 polymer ?
#
loop_
_entity_poly.entity_id
_entity_poly.type
_entity_poly.pdbx_seq_one_letter_code
_entity_poly.pdbx_strand_id
1 'polypeptide(L)'
;MKNLELTSPAKIVDVRDYNYVEEPLPVAVNIPVAYLQRNYQQFKGDKVIVLASSHLEKNISVRYLKKKGIEVIGYRVIGNNCKCPKLKMV
;
A
#
# COMPACT_ATOMS: atom_id res chain seq x y z
N MET A 1 19.10 -11.48 -1.87
CA MET A 1 17.91 -10.60 -1.74
C MET A 1 18.08 -9.44 -2.71
N LYS A 2 17.16 -9.23 -3.66
CA LYS A 2 17.20 -8.08 -4.57
C LYS A 2 16.34 -6.95 -3.99
N ASN A 3 16.92 -5.77 -3.85
CA ASN A 3 16.18 -4.55 -3.51
C ASN A 3 15.39 -4.12 -4.75
N LEU A 4 14.13 -3.71 -4.59
CA LEU A 4 13.33 -3.18 -5.68
C LEU A 4 13.52 -1.67 -5.71
N GLU A 5 14.33 -1.19 -6.64
CA GLU A 5 14.52 0.24 -6.89
C GLU A 5 13.34 0.77 -7.72
N LEU A 6 12.67 1.79 -7.21
CA LEU A 6 11.53 2.42 -7.87
C LEU A 6 12.04 3.54 -8.77
N THR A 7 11.99 3.34 -10.08
CA THR A 7 12.45 4.30 -11.10
C THR A 7 11.48 5.48 -11.34
N SER A 8 10.33 5.50 -10.66
CA SER A 8 9.32 6.56 -10.72
C SER A 8 8.67 6.75 -9.34
N PRO A 9 8.28 7.96 -8.91
CA PRO A 9 7.73 8.19 -7.57
C PRO A 9 6.42 7.43 -7.42
N ALA A 10 6.43 6.37 -6.63
CA ALA A 10 5.24 5.59 -6.31
C ALA A 10 4.59 6.15 -5.04
N LYS A 11 3.25 6.26 -5.03
CA LYS A 11 2.51 6.63 -3.84
C LYS A 11 2.37 5.43 -2.91
N ILE A 12 2.64 5.63 -1.62
CA ILE A 12 2.36 4.63 -0.60
C ILE A 12 0.94 4.85 -0.08
N VAL A 13 0.12 3.82 -0.17
CA VAL A 13 -1.24 3.80 0.38
C VAL A 13 -1.26 2.86 1.57
N ASP A 14 -1.43 3.42 2.76
CA ASP A 14 -1.52 2.67 3.99
C ASP A 14 -2.97 2.31 4.28
N VAL A 15 -3.29 1.02 4.19
CA VAL A 15 -4.66 0.52 4.33
C VAL A 15 -4.98 -0.02 5.72
N ARG A 16 -4.06 0.17 6.68
CA ARG A 16 -4.27 -0.17 8.09
C ARG A 16 -5.35 0.72 8.70
N ASP A 17 -6.09 0.17 9.64
CA ASP A 17 -7.03 0.93 10.46
C ASP A 17 -6.30 1.98 11.30
N TYR A 18 -6.89 3.18 11.39
CA TYR A 18 -6.30 4.33 12.10
C TYR A 18 -5.89 4.00 13.54
N ASN A 19 -6.68 3.17 14.22
CA ASN A 19 -6.47 2.78 15.61
C ASN A 19 -5.30 1.79 15.81
N TYR A 20 -4.78 1.19 14.74
CA TYR A 20 -3.69 0.19 14.78
C TYR A 20 -2.38 0.73 14.20
N VAL A 21 -2.30 2.03 13.94
CA VAL A 21 -1.09 2.70 13.46
C VAL A 21 -0.38 3.33 14.65
N GLU A 22 0.52 2.57 15.29
CA GLU A 22 1.38 3.11 16.36
C GLU A 22 2.32 4.21 15.83
N GLU A 23 2.78 4.05 14.59
CA GLU A 23 3.62 5.04 13.89
C GLU A 23 3.09 5.25 12.46
N PRO A 24 2.46 6.41 12.18
CA PRO A 24 2.08 6.76 10.82
C PRO A 24 3.34 7.01 9.98
N LEU A 25 3.37 6.43 8.78
CA LEU A 25 4.44 6.71 7.82
C LEU A 25 4.16 8.07 7.17
N PRO A 26 5.00 9.11 7.40
CA PRO A 26 4.68 10.48 6.95
C PRO A 26 4.52 10.62 5.44
N VAL A 27 5.14 9.72 4.68
CA VAL A 27 5.11 9.66 3.20
C VAL A 27 3.94 8.86 2.65
N ALA A 28 3.13 8.24 3.50
CA ALA A 28 2.01 7.39 3.10
C ALA A 28 0.67 8.12 3.26
N VAL A 29 -0.24 7.90 2.32
CA VAL A 29 -1.64 8.30 2.45
C VAL A 29 -2.39 7.19 3.17
N ASN A 30 -2.79 7.42 4.42
CA ASN A 30 -3.52 6.43 5.19
C ASN A 30 -5.02 6.44 4.85
N ILE A 31 -5.48 5.35 4.25
CA ILE A 31 -6.87 5.11 3.85
C ILE A 31 -7.18 3.66 4.22
N PRO A 32 -7.77 3.40 5.41
CA PRO A 32 -8.13 2.05 5.81
C PRO A 32 -8.98 1.36 4.75
N VAL A 33 -8.93 0.02 4.69
CA VAL A 33 -9.63 -0.78 3.67
C VAL A 33 -11.11 -0.37 3.52
N ALA A 34 -11.79 -0.07 4.64
CA ALA A 34 -13.18 0.37 4.66
C ALA A 34 -13.43 1.69 3.90
N TYR A 35 -12.43 2.58 3.87
CA TYR A 35 -12.51 3.90 3.24
C TYR A 35 -11.96 3.93 1.82
N LEU A 36 -11.35 2.84 1.34
CA LEU A 36 -10.76 2.77 0.00
C LEU A 36 -11.78 3.08 -1.09
N GLN A 37 -13.03 2.61 -0.90
CA GLN A 37 -14.07 2.76 -1.92
C GLN A 37 -14.44 4.22 -2.23
N ARG A 38 -14.30 5.09 -1.23
CA ARG A 38 -14.65 6.51 -1.34
C ARG A 38 -13.48 7.36 -1.82
N ASN A 39 -12.25 6.88 -1.61
CA ASN A 39 -11.05 7.70 -1.75
C ASN A 39 -10.07 7.22 -2.83
N TYR A 40 -10.32 6.08 -3.51
CA TYR A 40 -9.38 5.52 -4.50
C TYR A 40 -9.09 6.44 -5.69
N GLN A 41 -9.99 7.37 -6.02
CA GLN A 41 -9.88 8.20 -7.21
C GLN A 41 -8.60 9.05 -7.23
N GLN A 42 -8.08 9.42 -6.06
CA GLN A 42 -6.85 10.23 -5.92
C GLN A 42 -5.57 9.51 -6.40
N PHE A 43 -5.66 8.20 -6.68
CA PHE A 43 -4.55 7.37 -7.16
C PHE A 43 -4.66 7.04 -8.65
N LYS A 44 -5.65 7.58 -9.37
CA LYS A 44 -5.78 7.33 -10.82
C LYS A 44 -4.59 7.96 -11.54
N GLY A 45 -3.91 7.15 -12.36
CA GLY A 45 -2.71 7.56 -13.09
C GLY A 45 -1.41 7.41 -12.28
N ASP A 46 -1.50 7.09 -10.99
CA ASP A 46 -0.32 6.85 -10.15
C ASP A 46 0.03 5.36 -10.07
N LYS A 47 1.31 5.10 -9.82
CA LYS A 47 1.78 3.82 -9.32
C LYS A 47 1.64 3.77 -7.80
N VAL A 48 1.02 2.69 -7.31
CA VAL A 48 0.72 2.53 -5.88
C VAL A 48 1.45 1.34 -5.27
N ILE A 49 1.95 1.55 -4.06
CA ILE A 49 2.43 0.53 -3.15
C ILE A 49 1.47 0.43 -1.97
N VAL A 50 0.95 -0.77 -1.71
CA VAL A 50 0.00 -1.00 -0.61
C VAL A 50 0.72 -1.42 0.67
N LEU A 51 0.48 -0.70 1.76
CA LEU A 51 0.95 -1.06 3.08
C LEU A 51 -0.23 -1.57 3.93
N ALA A 52 -0.11 -2.73 4.56
CA ALA A 52 -1.22 -3.37 5.28
C ALA A 52 -0.74 -4.03 6.60
N SER A 53 -1.67 -4.34 7.51
CA SER A 53 -1.38 -5.10 8.74
C SER A 53 -1.49 -6.62 8.53
N SER A 54 -2.26 -7.04 7.51
CA SER A 54 -2.51 -8.45 7.23
C SER A 54 -2.49 -8.79 5.75
N HIS A 55 -2.33 -10.08 5.43
CA HIS A 55 -2.47 -10.57 4.06
C HIS A 55 -3.89 -10.41 3.52
N LEU A 56 -4.92 -10.44 4.38
CA LEU A 56 -6.30 -10.25 4.01
C LEU A 56 -6.54 -8.81 3.51
N GLU A 57 -6.17 -7.81 4.32
CA GLU A 57 -6.25 -6.40 3.96
C GLU A 57 -5.49 -6.10 2.68
N LYS A 58 -4.27 -6.64 2.57
CA LYS A 58 -3.44 -6.53 1.36
C LYS A 58 -4.18 -7.09 0.14
N ASN A 59 -4.72 -8.30 0.23
CA ASN A 59 -5.37 -8.95 -0.91
C ASN A 59 -6.62 -8.20 -1.35
N ILE A 60 -7.45 -7.76 -0.41
CA ILE A 60 -8.66 -6.98 -0.68
C ILE A 60 -8.29 -5.67 -1.36
N SER A 61 -7.35 -4.92 -0.79
CA SER A 61 -6.95 -3.61 -1.29
C SER A 61 -6.31 -3.68 -2.67
N VAL A 62 -5.37 -4.60 -2.87
CA VAL A 62 -4.71 -4.81 -4.18
C VAL A 62 -5.74 -5.18 -5.26
N ARG A 63 -6.64 -6.12 -4.97
CA ARG A 63 -7.70 -6.52 -5.92
C ARG A 63 -8.64 -5.37 -6.24
N TYR A 64 -9.04 -4.61 -5.22
CA TYR A 64 -9.93 -3.48 -5.39
C TYR A 64 -9.29 -2.39 -6.26
N LEU A 65 -8.06 -1.95 -5.95
CA LEU A 65 -7.35 -0.91 -6.70
C LEU A 65 -7.13 -1.32 -8.15
N LYS A 66 -6.69 -2.57 -8.40
CA LYS A 66 -6.53 -3.09 -9.76
C LYS A 66 -7.85 -3.12 -10.53
N LYS A 67 -8.97 -3.52 -9.89
CA LYS A 67 -10.32 -3.47 -10.50
C LYS A 67 -10.74 -2.04 -10.87
N LYS A 68 -10.18 -1.03 -10.21
CA LYS A 68 -10.42 0.39 -10.50
C LYS A 68 -9.45 0.99 -11.53
N GLY A 69 -8.58 0.17 -12.12
CA GLY A 69 -7.60 0.61 -13.12
C GLY A 69 -6.36 1.30 -12.53
N ILE A 70 -6.11 1.10 -11.22
CA ILE A 70 -4.92 1.66 -10.56
C ILE A 70 -3.76 0.66 -10.64
N GLU A 71 -2.58 1.14 -11.02
CA GLU A 71 -1.38 0.33 -11.14
C GLU A 71 -0.77 0.05 -9.76
N VAL A 72 -1.03 -1.15 -9.23
CA VAL A 72 -0.41 -1.60 -7.98
C VAL A 72 0.89 -2.36 -8.29
N ILE A 73 2.02 -1.73 -7.98
CA ILE A 73 3.37 -2.23 -8.32
C ILE A 73 4.06 -2.98 -7.17
N GLY A 74 3.50 -2.91 -5.96
CA GLY A 74 4.07 -3.56 -4.79
C GLY A 74 3.16 -3.53 -3.57
N TYR A 75 3.54 -4.29 -2.55
CA TYR A 75 2.90 -4.23 -1.25
C TYR A 75 3.87 -4.62 -0.13
N ARG A 76 3.53 -4.23 1.10
CA ARG A 76 4.21 -4.66 2.32
C ARG A 76 3.18 -4.93 3.42
N VAL A 77 3.35 -6.05 4.12
CA VAL A 77 2.56 -6.38 5.32
C VAL A 77 3.45 -6.10 6.54
N ILE A 78 3.05 -5.17 7.41
CA ILE A 78 3.74 -4.82 8.65
C ILE A 78 3.34 -5.82 9.75
N GLY A 79 4.24 -6.11 10.68
CA GLY A 79 3.96 -6.92 11.87
C GLY A 79 3.93 -8.43 11.62
N ASN A 80 3.94 -8.86 10.37
CA ASN A 80 4.09 -10.26 10.01
C ASN A 80 5.54 -10.54 9.58
N ASN A 81 6.04 -11.76 9.83
CA ASN A 81 7.33 -12.24 9.29
C ASN A 81 7.24 -12.46 7.77
N CYS A 82 6.70 -11.50 7.01
CA CYS A 82 6.65 -11.59 5.57
C CYS A 82 8.07 -11.56 5.03
N LYS A 83 8.44 -12.60 4.27
CA LYS A 83 9.67 -12.65 3.47
C LYS A 83 9.60 -11.75 2.21
N CYS A 84 8.78 -10.70 2.27
CA CYS A 84 8.60 -9.72 1.21
C CYS A 84 9.91 -8.92 1.04
N PRO A 85 10.37 -8.60 -0.20
CA PRO A 85 11.50 -7.70 -0.41
C PRO A 85 11.26 -6.36 0.32
N LYS A 86 12.26 -5.85 1.04
CA LYS A 86 12.14 -4.54 1.70
C LYS A 86 12.07 -3.46 0.61
N LEU A 87 11.03 -2.64 0.67
CA LEU A 87 10.94 -1.42 -0.13
C LEU A 87 11.96 -0.43 0.40
N LYS A 88 12.89 0.00 -0.45
CA LYS A 88 13.75 1.15 -0.20
C LYS A 88 13.28 2.27 -1.12
N MET A 89 12.95 3.42 -0.56
CA MET A 89 12.79 4.63 -1.35
C MET A 89 14.19 5.24 -1.50
N VAL A 90 14.61 5.52 -2.73
CA VAL A 90 15.85 6.23 -3.05
C VAL A 90 15.47 7.61 -3.54
#